data_AF-A0A3D3PGF8-F1
#
_entry.id   AF-A0A3D3PGF8-F1
#
_cell.length_a   1.000
_cell.length_b   1.000
_cell.length_c   1.000
_cell.angle_alpha   90.00
_cell.angle_beta   90.00
_cell.angle_gamma   90.00
#
_symmetry.space_group_name_H-M   'P 1'
#
loop_
_entity.id
_entity.type
_entity.pdbx_description
1 polymer ?
#
loop_
_entity_poly.entity_id
_entity_poly.type
_entity_poly.pdbx_seq_one_letter_code
_entity_poly.pdbx_strand_id
1 'polypeptide(L)'
;WCFPYRANVRYGTENTDHRLTNQKILPSNEVHLSYKIRHGMEEFIEDYYQAAQLSCTDEIKKYERLINKYSFLRLAWILIGLVLFYQSFKFGIPLVTELTLLLIVFVFGWLVKQQSIFGNKKNYFSDLKKVNINELNSINRMNTLYSDGSVWNDGSHPYSSDLDIFGKGSLFKLLNRCSTAAGNSKLAHWLKAPALSSVIHERQVAVKELSSKLSWKLHFQAILLFANTPGEDHLDKLLKYMQQQPQKRTTWLTVYIRWIPWIFGVLFIVATFWIPYLFLLILVIGAGNLMLWRFYLGRIFQTTELTGKVGRILILFSEAITAIKEEKWESDL
;
A
#
# COMPACT_ATOMS: atom_id res chain seq x y z
N TRP A 1 17.28 -10.94 20.91
CA TRP A 1 16.33 -11.93 20.38
C TRP A 1 15.66 -11.36 19.14
N CYS A 2 16.41 -11.34 18.02
CA CYS A 2 15.84 -11.06 16.70
C CYS A 2 15.28 -12.38 16.20
N PHE A 3 13.96 -12.52 16.20
CA PHE A 3 13.33 -13.51 15.35
C PHE A 3 13.83 -13.29 13.91
N PRO A 4 14.27 -14.33 13.20
CA PRO A 4 14.35 -14.22 11.76
C PRO A 4 12.91 -14.01 11.29
N TYR A 5 12.61 -12.79 10.85
CA TYR A 5 11.41 -12.51 10.06
C TYR A 5 11.61 -13.22 8.72
N ARG A 6 11.41 -14.54 8.74
CA ARG A 6 11.19 -15.34 7.55
C ARG A 6 9.88 -14.81 7.02
N ALA A 7 9.94 -13.99 5.97
CA ALA A 7 8.80 -13.66 5.14
C ALA A 7 8.32 -14.94 4.41
N ASN A 8 7.88 -15.95 5.18
CA ASN A 8 6.94 -16.95 4.72
C ASN A 8 5.57 -16.30 4.83
N VAL A 9 5.33 -15.28 4.01
CA VAL A 9 3.97 -15.03 3.55
C VAL A 9 3.72 -16.14 2.54
N ARG A 10 3.41 -17.34 3.06
CA ARG A 10 2.53 -18.24 2.31
C ARG A 10 1.26 -17.44 2.14
N TYR A 11 1.13 -16.78 1.00
CA TYR A 11 -0.18 -16.57 0.42
C TYR A 11 -0.75 -17.97 0.34
N GLY A 12 -1.66 -18.26 1.27
CA GLY A 12 -2.62 -19.31 1.01
C GLY A 12 -3.20 -18.94 -0.33
N THR A 13 -2.92 -19.76 -1.33
CA THR A 13 -3.80 -20.00 -2.45
C THR A 13 -5.07 -20.67 -1.89
N GLU A 14 -5.67 -20.11 -0.85
CA GLU A 14 -7.09 -20.21 -0.66
C GLU A 14 -7.62 -19.26 -1.69
N ASN A 15 -8.12 -19.86 -2.77
CA ASN A 15 -9.22 -19.46 -3.61
C ASN A 15 -10.06 -18.28 -3.03
N THR A 16 -9.45 -17.11 -2.86
CA THR A 16 -10.15 -15.88 -2.58
C THR A 16 -10.70 -15.50 -3.92
N ASP A 17 -11.98 -15.78 -4.03
CA ASP A 17 -12.85 -15.46 -5.14
C ASP A 17 -12.83 -13.94 -5.37
N HIS A 18 -11.74 -13.43 -5.95
CA HIS A 18 -11.57 -12.04 -6.37
C HIS A 18 -12.56 -11.70 -7.49
N ARG A 19 -13.08 -12.73 -8.17
CA ARG A 19 -14.22 -12.60 -9.10
C ARG A 19 -15.49 -12.16 -8.36
N LEU A 20 -15.81 -12.75 -7.21
CA LEU A 20 -17.02 -12.37 -6.44
C LEU A 20 -16.93 -11.00 -5.77
N THR A 21 -15.73 -10.45 -5.55
CA THR A 21 -15.57 -9.13 -4.93
C THR A 21 -15.59 -8.02 -5.98
N ASN A 22 -14.98 -8.22 -7.16
CA ASN A 22 -15.01 -7.22 -8.22
C ASN A 22 -16.35 -7.16 -8.98
N GLN A 23 -17.11 -8.26 -9.02
CA GLN A 23 -18.35 -8.33 -9.82
C GLN A 23 -19.61 -7.85 -9.06
N LYS A 24 -19.55 -7.61 -7.74
CA LYS A 24 -20.70 -7.24 -6.90
C LYS A 24 -20.67 -5.82 -6.32
N ILE A 25 -19.60 -5.06 -6.54
CA ILE A 25 -19.37 -3.78 -5.84
C ILE A 25 -19.64 -2.56 -6.74
N LEU A 26 -19.88 -2.77 -8.03
CA LEU A 26 -20.29 -1.73 -8.97
C LEU A 26 -21.74 -1.97 -9.38
N PRO A 27 -22.57 -0.92 -9.57
CA PRO A 27 -23.93 -1.09 -10.07
C PRO A 27 -23.88 -1.92 -11.35
N SER A 28 -24.70 -2.97 -11.39
CA SER A 28 -24.73 -4.02 -12.43
C SER A 28 -25.30 -3.52 -13.77
N ASN A 29 -24.80 -2.41 -14.28
CA ASN A 29 -25.24 -1.77 -15.52
C ASN A 29 -24.19 -1.87 -16.65
N GLU A 30 -23.38 -2.93 -16.67
CA GLU A 30 -22.42 -3.19 -17.77
C GLU A 30 -23.08 -3.58 -19.11
N VAL A 31 -24.41 -3.57 -19.24
CA VAL A 31 -25.10 -4.07 -20.45
C VAL A 31 -25.68 -2.98 -21.37
N HIS A 32 -25.64 -1.69 -21.02
CA HIS A 32 -26.25 -0.64 -21.86
C HIS A 32 -25.28 0.46 -22.34
N LEU A 33 -24.06 0.10 -22.71
CA LEU A 33 -23.08 1.03 -23.30
C LEU A 33 -23.12 1.09 -24.84
N SER A 34 -24.31 0.98 -25.42
CA SER A 34 -24.52 1.14 -26.86
C SER A 34 -25.52 2.25 -27.18
N TYR A 35 -24.96 3.41 -27.55
CA TYR A 35 -25.47 4.32 -28.59
C TYR A 35 -26.74 5.15 -28.30
N LYS A 36 -26.61 6.40 -27.80
CA LYS A 36 -27.34 7.59 -28.34
C LYS A 36 -27.05 8.93 -27.65
N ILE A 37 -26.86 9.94 -28.52
CA ILE A 37 -27.11 11.40 -28.41
C ILE A 37 -26.38 12.18 -27.29
N ARG A 38 -25.52 13.09 -27.79
CA ARG A 38 -24.44 13.85 -27.15
C ARG A 38 -24.83 14.85 -26.04
N HIS A 39 -26.05 14.79 -25.48
CA HIS A 39 -26.46 15.60 -24.31
C HIS A 39 -27.02 14.76 -23.15
N GLY A 40 -27.55 13.55 -23.40
CA GLY A 40 -27.97 12.64 -22.32
C GLY A 40 -26.83 11.75 -21.79
N MET A 41 -25.71 11.70 -22.51
CA MET A 41 -24.56 10.85 -22.15
C MET A 41 -23.70 11.45 -21.03
N GLU A 42 -23.60 12.78 -20.95
CA GLU A 42 -22.86 13.45 -19.87
C GLU A 42 -23.59 13.28 -18.53
N GLU A 43 -24.89 13.53 -18.50
CA GLU A 43 -25.74 13.34 -17.32
C GLU A 43 -25.69 11.89 -16.81
N PHE A 44 -25.75 10.90 -17.72
CA PHE A 44 -25.61 9.48 -17.37
C PHE A 44 -24.22 9.12 -16.79
N ILE A 45 -23.14 9.72 -17.31
CA ILE A 45 -21.78 9.48 -16.81
C ILE A 45 -21.60 10.12 -15.43
N GLU A 46 -22.14 11.33 -15.22
CA GLU A 46 -22.11 11.99 -13.91
C GLU A 46 -22.88 11.19 -12.86
N ASP A 47 -24.08 10.72 -13.19
CA ASP A 47 -24.90 9.86 -12.32
C ASP A 47 -24.14 8.59 -11.90
N TYR A 48 -23.42 7.96 -12.84
CA TYR A 48 -22.59 6.80 -12.54
C TYR A 48 -21.54 7.12 -11.46
N TYR A 49 -20.78 8.20 -11.64
CA TYR A 49 -19.73 8.56 -10.70
C TYR A 49 -20.28 9.03 -9.34
N GLN A 50 -21.43 9.70 -9.32
CA GLN A 50 -22.13 10.06 -8.09
C GLN A 50 -22.61 8.82 -7.32
N ALA A 51 -23.19 7.84 -8.01
CA ALA A 51 -23.59 6.56 -7.42
C ALA A 51 -22.38 5.76 -6.89
N ALA A 52 -21.27 5.76 -7.63
CA ALA A 52 -20.02 5.15 -7.20
C ALA A 52 -19.43 5.84 -5.96
N GLN A 53 -19.52 7.16 -5.86
CA GLN A 53 -19.09 7.93 -4.67
C GLN A 53 -19.91 7.56 -3.42
N LEU A 54 -21.22 7.41 -3.55
CA LEU A 54 -22.10 6.98 -2.45
C LEU A 54 -21.73 5.57 -1.98
N SER A 55 -21.61 4.64 -2.93
CA SER A 55 -21.21 3.25 -2.67
C SER A 55 -19.86 3.16 -1.96
N CYS A 56 -18.86 3.92 -2.40
CA CYS A 56 -17.56 3.99 -1.72
C CYS A 56 -17.68 4.57 -0.31
N THR A 57 -18.55 5.56 -0.10
CA THR A 57 -18.77 6.16 1.22
C THR A 57 -19.37 5.16 2.21
N ASP A 58 -20.28 4.31 1.76
CA ASP A 58 -20.88 3.27 2.58
C ASP A 58 -19.89 2.16 2.92
N GLU A 59 -19.06 1.73 1.97
CA GLU A 59 -17.97 0.78 2.23
C GLU A 59 -16.92 1.36 3.21
N ILE A 60 -16.56 2.65 3.08
CA ILE A 60 -15.68 3.33 4.04
C ILE A 60 -16.27 3.28 5.45
N LYS A 61 -17.54 3.66 5.62
CA LYS A 61 -18.22 3.62 6.93
C LYS A 61 -18.30 2.20 7.50
N LYS A 62 -18.55 1.20 6.65
CA LYS A 62 -18.57 -0.22 7.03
C LYS A 62 -17.21 -0.67 7.55
N TYR A 63 -16.12 -0.38 6.84
CA TYR A 63 -14.78 -0.74 7.31
C TYR A 63 -14.33 0.06 8.54
N GLU A 64 -14.76 1.33 8.69
CA GLU A 64 -14.54 2.09 9.92
C GLU A 64 -15.19 1.43 11.14
N ARG A 65 -16.44 0.96 11.02
CA ARG A 65 -17.12 0.21 12.09
C ARG A 65 -16.36 -1.07 12.43
N LEU A 66 -15.88 -1.80 11.43
CA LEU A 66 -15.08 -3.01 11.65
C LEU A 66 -13.75 -2.70 12.33
N ILE A 67 -13.03 -1.67 11.89
CA ILE A 67 -11.77 -1.22 12.53
C ILE A 67 -12.02 -0.88 14.00
N ASN A 68 -13.08 -0.12 14.28
CA ASN A 68 -13.45 0.26 15.66
C ASN A 68 -13.82 -0.97 16.49
N LYS A 69 -14.62 -1.89 15.95
CA LYS A 69 -14.96 -3.17 16.62
C LYS A 69 -13.70 -3.93 17.02
N TYR A 70 -12.72 -4.09 16.11
CA TYR A 70 -11.48 -4.79 16.41
C TYR A 70 -10.57 -4.01 17.38
N SER A 71 -10.62 -2.68 17.37
CA SER A 71 -9.96 -1.84 18.38
C SER A 71 -10.51 -2.12 19.78
N PHE A 72 -11.84 -2.15 19.94
CA PHE A 72 -12.48 -2.51 21.20
C PHE A 72 -12.21 -3.96 21.62
N LEU A 73 -12.27 -4.91 20.68
CA LEU A 73 -11.95 -6.32 20.97
C LEU A 73 -10.52 -6.51 21.47
N ARG A 74 -9.54 -5.78 20.92
CA ARG A 74 -8.16 -5.79 21.43
C ARG A 74 -8.07 -5.33 22.87
N LEU A 75 -8.75 -4.23 23.21
CA LEU A 75 -8.77 -3.70 24.57
C LEU A 75 -9.41 -4.71 25.53
N ALA A 76 -10.57 -5.25 25.17
CA ALA A 76 -11.24 -6.29 25.96
C ALA A 76 -10.35 -7.52 26.13
N TRP A 77 -9.66 -7.96 25.07
CA TRP A 77 -8.75 -9.10 25.12
C TRP A 77 -7.54 -8.87 26.02
N ILE A 78 -6.98 -7.65 26.07
CA ILE A 78 -5.92 -7.32 27.03
C ILE A 78 -6.45 -7.43 28.46
N LEU A 79 -7.63 -6.88 28.74
CA LEU A 79 -8.22 -6.92 30.08
C LEU A 79 -8.52 -8.36 30.54
N ILE A 80 -9.14 -9.16 29.67
CA ILE A 80 -9.39 -10.58 29.92
C ILE A 80 -8.07 -11.33 30.08
N GLY A 81 -7.08 -11.05 29.23
CA GLY A 81 -5.76 -11.64 29.28
C GLY A 81 -5.05 -11.38 30.61
N LEU A 82 -5.16 -10.17 31.18
CA LEU A 82 -4.61 -9.86 32.50
C LEU A 82 -5.23 -10.72 33.60
N VAL A 83 -6.55 -10.91 33.56
CA VAL A 83 -7.26 -11.76 34.53
C VAL A 83 -6.85 -13.22 34.39
N LEU A 84 -6.81 -13.75 33.15
CA LEU A 84 -6.38 -15.12 32.87
C LEU A 84 -4.92 -15.36 33.29
N PHE A 85 -4.04 -14.39 33.02
CA PHE A 85 -2.64 -14.46 33.41
C PHE A 85 -2.50 -14.48 34.94
N TYR A 86 -3.21 -13.61 35.67
CA TYR A 86 -3.23 -13.65 37.13
C TYR A 86 -3.76 -14.98 37.68
N GLN A 87 -4.85 -15.50 37.11
CA GLN A 87 -5.42 -16.79 37.54
C GLN A 87 -4.46 -17.95 37.26
N SER A 88 -3.69 -17.91 36.17
CA SER A 88 -2.70 -18.93 35.83
C SER A 88 -1.63 -19.11 36.92
N PHE A 89 -1.22 -18.03 37.61
CA PHE A 89 -0.30 -18.13 38.75
C PHE A 89 -0.87 -18.90 39.93
N LYS A 90 -2.19 -18.83 40.15
CA LYS A 90 -2.84 -19.55 41.27
C LYS A 90 -2.81 -21.06 41.09
N PHE A 91 -2.73 -21.56 39.86
CA PHE A 91 -2.61 -22.99 39.59
C PHE A 91 -1.22 -23.55 39.92
N GLY A 92 -0.19 -22.69 40.06
CA GLY A 92 1.16 -23.11 40.44
C GLY A 92 1.91 -23.94 39.40
N ILE A 93 1.36 -24.12 38.19
CA ILE A 93 1.97 -24.88 37.09
C ILE A 93 2.61 -23.89 36.10
N PRO A 94 3.96 -23.79 36.02
CA PRO A 94 4.64 -22.84 35.15
C PRO A 94 4.33 -23.02 33.65
N LEU A 95 4.03 -24.24 33.21
CA LEU A 95 3.65 -24.51 31.82
C LEU A 95 2.32 -23.82 31.45
N VAL A 96 1.36 -23.78 32.38
CA VAL A 96 0.05 -23.15 32.14
C VAL A 96 0.19 -21.63 32.02
N THR A 97 1.05 -21.01 32.83
CA THR A 97 1.29 -19.56 32.78
C THR A 97 1.95 -19.16 31.45
N GLU A 98 2.94 -19.94 30.99
CA GLU A 98 3.64 -19.69 29.72
C GLU A 98 2.72 -19.88 28.51
N LEU A 99 1.93 -20.95 28.47
CA LEU A 99 0.94 -21.18 27.41
C LEU A 99 -0.15 -20.10 27.40
N THR A 100 -0.59 -19.63 28.57
CA THR A 100 -1.57 -18.54 28.68
C THR A 100 -1.00 -17.24 28.10
N LEU A 101 0.25 -16.91 28.41
CA LEU A 101 0.92 -15.72 27.84
C LEU A 101 1.04 -15.82 26.32
N LEU A 102 1.46 -16.97 25.79
CA LEU A 102 1.55 -17.21 24.35
C LEU A 102 0.19 -17.07 23.66
N LEU A 103 -0.87 -17.60 24.26
CA LEU A 103 -2.24 -17.46 23.75
C LEU A 103 -2.66 -15.99 23.68
N ILE A 104 -2.40 -15.20 24.73
CA ILE A 104 -2.74 -13.77 24.78
C ILE A 104 -2.04 -13.03 23.64
N VAL A 105 -0.73 -13.24 23.48
CA VAL A 105 0.08 -12.60 22.42
C VAL A 105 -0.39 -13.03 21.03
N PHE A 106 -0.67 -14.31 20.82
CA PHE A 106 -1.11 -14.84 19.54
C PHE A 106 -2.47 -14.24 19.12
N VAL A 107 -3.46 -14.28 19.99
CA VAL A 107 -4.80 -13.72 19.71
C VAL A 107 -4.73 -12.21 19.51
N PHE A 108 -3.91 -11.50 20.30
CA PHE A 108 -3.70 -10.06 20.11
C PHE A 108 -3.09 -9.77 18.73
N GLY A 109 -2.05 -10.50 18.33
CA GLY A 109 -1.43 -10.37 17.02
C GLY A 109 -2.42 -10.65 15.87
N TRP A 110 -3.27 -11.66 16.01
CA TRP A 110 -4.34 -11.95 15.06
C TRP A 110 -5.36 -10.79 14.96
N LEU A 111 -5.81 -10.23 16.09
CA LEU A 111 -6.71 -9.08 16.10
C LEU A 111 -6.10 -7.85 15.42
N VAL A 112 -4.81 -7.56 15.67
CA VAL A 112 -4.07 -6.48 15.02
C VAL A 112 -3.97 -6.70 13.51
N LYS A 113 -3.68 -7.93 13.08
CA LYS A 113 -3.64 -8.29 11.65
C LYS A 113 -4.99 -8.04 10.98
N GLN A 114 -6.09 -8.48 11.60
CA GLN A 114 -7.44 -8.28 11.04
C GLN A 114 -7.80 -6.80 10.95
N GLN A 115 -7.49 -6.01 11.99
CA GLN A 115 -7.66 -4.55 11.95
C GLN A 115 -6.87 -3.92 10.79
N SER A 116 -5.63 -4.34 10.56
CA SER A 116 -4.80 -3.85 9.45
C SER A 116 -5.40 -4.19 8.08
N ILE A 117 -5.98 -5.37 7.91
CA ILE A 117 -6.64 -5.78 6.66
C ILE A 117 -7.85 -4.88 6.37
N PHE A 118 -8.70 -4.61 7.37
CA PHE A 118 -9.82 -3.68 7.20
C PHE A 118 -9.36 -2.24 6.97
N GLY A 119 -8.24 -1.83 7.57
CA GLY A 119 -7.57 -0.57 7.28
C GLY A 119 -7.19 -0.42 5.82
N ASN A 120 -6.57 -1.46 5.23
CA ASN A 120 -6.20 -1.46 3.81
C ASN A 120 -7.45 -1.38 2.91
N LYS A 121 -8.51 -2.14 3.23
CA LYS A 121 -9.77 -2.06 2.48
C LYS A 121 -10.41 -0.67 2.54
N LYS A 122 -10.43 -0.04 3.73
CA LYS A 122 -10.90 1.34 3.89
C LYS A 122 -10.10 2.31 3.02
N ASN A 123 -8.76 2.20 3.03
CA ASN A 123 -7.89 3.07 2.25
C ASN A 123 -8.16 2.91 0.74
N TYR A 124 -8.30 1.67 0.25
CA TYR A 124 -8.67 1.41 -1.13
C TYR A 124 -9.96 2.12 -1.54
N PHE A 125 -11.06 1.97 -0.78
CA PHE A 125 -12.32 2.66 -1.08
C PHE A 125 -12.21 4.18 -0.93
N SER A 126 -11.35 4.65 -0.03
CA SER A 126 -11.07 6.09 0.09
C SER A 126 -10.34 6.63 -1.15
N ASP A 127 -9.39 5.91 -1.70
CA ASP A 127 -8.66 6.33 -2.90
C ASP A 127 -9.51 6.18 -4.16
N LEU A 128 -10.30 5.11 -4.25
CA LEU A 128 -11.31 4.95 -5.30
C LEU A 128 -12.33 6.10 -5.28
N LYS A 129 -12.82 6.50 -4.09
CA LYS A 129 -13.70 7.67 -3.95
C LYS A 129 -13.03 8.95 -4.46
N LYS A 130 -11.76 9.19 -4.14
CA LYS A 130 -11.02 10.37 -4.62
C LYS A 130 -10.91 10.37 -6.15
N VAL A 131 -10.66 9.22 -6.76
CA VAL A 131 -10.61 9.07 -8.22
C VAL A 131 -11.97 9.38 -8.85
N ASN A 132 -13.06 8.82 -8.32
CA ASN A 132 -14.41 9.09 -8.84
C ASN A 132 -14.78 10.59 -8.74
N ILE A 133 -14.47 11.23 -7.61
CA ILE A 133 -14.66 12.68 -7.45
C ILE A 133 -13.80 13.46 -8.45
N ASN A 134 -12.59 13.01 -8.73
CA ASN A 134 -11.74 13.64 -9.73
C ASN A 134 -12.29 13.53 -11.15
N GLU A 135 -12.87 12.39 -11.52
CA GLU A 135 -13.50 12.26 -12.84
C GLU A 135 -14.72 13.18 -12.97
N LEU A 136 -15.54 13.31 -11.92
CA LEU A 136 -16.61 14.32 -11.87
C LEU A 136 -16.06 15.74 -12.01
N ASN A 137 -14.98 16.06 -11.29
CA ASN A 137 -14.33 17.36 -11.41
C ASN A 137 -13.79 17.59 -12.82
N SER A 138 -13.23 16.58 -13.47
CA SER A 138 -12.73 16.68 -14.83
C SER A 138 -13.84 16.94 -15.85
N ILE A 139 -15.01 16.31 -15.69
CA ILE A 139 -16.18 16.53 -16.56
C ILE A 139 -16.68 17.97 -16.38
N ASN A 140 -16.80 18.41 -15.13
CA ASN A 140 -17.23 19.76 -14.75
C ASN A 140 -16.16 20.85 -14.95
N ARG A 141 -15.03 20.52 -15.60
CA ARG A 141 -13.90 21.43 -15.85
C ARG A 141 -13.37 22.11 -14.58
N MET A 142 -13.52 21.45 -13.44
CA MET A 142 -12.95 21.85 -12.15
C MET A 142 -11.51 21.33 -12.01
N ASN A 143 -10.84 21.70 -10.93
CA ASN A 143 -9.46 21.30 -10.70
C ASN A 143 -9.32 19.78 -10.50
N THR A 144 -8.40 19.16 -11.24
CA THR A 144 -8.10 17.72 -11.16
C THR A 144 -6.86 17.45 -10.30
N LEU A 145 -6.72 16.22 -9.81
CA LEU A 145 -5.61 15.78 -8.95
C LEU A 145 -4.29 15.58 -9.69
N TYR A 146 -4.31 15.46 -11.01
CA TYR A 146 -3.13 15.16 -11.83
C TYR A 146 -2.32 16.42 -12.19
N SER A 147 -1.05 16.22 -12.55
CA SER A 147 -0.16 17.31 -12.99
C SER A 147 -0.75 18.07 -14.19
N ASP A 148 -0.54 19.39 -14.21
CA ASP A 148 -0.89 20.27 -15.33
C ASP A 148 0.20 20.33 -16.41
N GLY A 149 1.32 19.63 -16.19
CA GLY A 149 2.41 19.54 -17.14
C GLY A 149 3.23 20.82 -17.27
N SER A 150 3.05 21.79 -16.38
CA SER A 150 3.78 23.07 -16.38
C SER A 150 5.31 22.91 -16.46
N VAL A 151 5.86 21.85 -15.86
CA VAL A 151 7.29 21.50 -15.89
C VAL A 151 7.83 21.25 -17.30
N TRP A 152 6.97 20.83 -18.25
CA TRP A 152 7.35 20.58 -19.63
C TRP A 152 7.03 21.73 -20.59
N ASN A 153 6.49 22.84 -20.09
CA ASN A 153 6.21 24.00 -20.91
C ASN A 153 7.52 24.58 -21.49
N ASP A 154 7.55 24.76 -22.80
CA ASP A 154 8.71 25.28 -23.53
C ASP A 154 8.22 26.32 -24.53
N GLY A 155 8.53 27.60 -24.26
CA GLY A 155 8.11 28.71 -25.11
C GLY A 155 8.79 28.73 -26.49
N SER A 156 9.83 27.91 -26.70
CA SER A 156 10.55 27.82 -27.97
C SER A 156 10.02 26.74 -28.90
N HIS A 157 9.10 25.90 -28.40
CA HIS A 157 8.59 24.77 -29.15
C HIS A 157 7.57 25.21 -30.22
N PRO A 158 7.60 24.62 -31.44
CA PRO A 158 6.89 25.17 -32.61
C PRO A 158 5.38 25.41 -32.48
N TYR A 159 4.73 24.71 -31.55
CA TYR A 159 3.27 24.79 -31.38
C TYR A 159 2.78 24.68 -29.93
N SER A 160 3.65 24.44 -28.94
CA SER A 160 3.13 24.07 -27.60
C SER A 160 2.54 25.26 -26.85
N SER A 161 3.03 26.47 -27.12
CA SER A 161 2.48 27.71 -26.56
C SER A 161 1.20 28.13 -27.27
N ASP A 162 1.16 28.04 -28.60
CA ASP A 162 -0.02 28.45 -29.38
C ASP A 162 -1.25 27.54 -29.16
N LEU A 163 -1.01 26.24 -28.92
CA LEU A 163 -2.08 25.26 -28.69
C LEU A 163 -2.36 24.98 -27.20
N ASP A 164 -1.78 25.77 -26.28
CA ASP A 164 -1.92 25.61 -24.83
C ASP A 164 -1.73 24.13 -24.41
N ILE A 165 -0.62 23.51 -24.83
CA ILE A 165 -0.38 22.09 -24.58
C ILE A 165 -0.09 21.81 -23.10
N PHE A 166 0.56 22.73 -22.40
CA PHE A 166 0.99 22.58 -21.00
C PHE A 166 0.53 23.74 -20.11
N GLY A 167 0.37 23.48 -18.82
CA GLY A 167 -0.02 24.49 -17.82
C GLY A 167 -1.49 24.39 -17.39
N LYS A 168 -1.97 25.42 -16.68
CA LYS A 168 -3.34 25.44 -16.14
C LYS A 168 -4.36 25.54 -17.27
N GLY A 169 -5.35 24.65 -17.29
CA GLY A 169 -6.38 24.61 -18.33
C GLY A 169 -5.91 24.05 -19.68
N SER A 170 -4.69 23.51 -19.75
CA SER A 170 -4.09 22.98 -20.96
C SER A 170 -4.67 21.64 -21.43
N LEU A 171 -4.35 21.26 -22.67
CA LEU A 171 -4.65 19.93 -23.21
C LEU A 171 -4.03 18.81 -22.34
N PHE A 172 -2.79 18.99 -21.87
CA PHE A 172 -2.16 18.02 -20.96
C PHE A 172 -3.00 17.83 -19.70
N LYS A 173 -3.44 18.93 -19.06
CA LYS A 173 -4.26 18.87 -17.84
C LYS A 173 -5.59 18.13 -18.05
N LEU A 174 -6.21 18.29 -19.22
CA LEU A 174 -7.47 17.61 -19.56
C LEU A 174 -7.27 16.10 -19.77
N LEU A 175 -6.23 15.71 -20.50
CA LEU A 175 -5.97 14.31 -20.85
C LEU A 175 -5.31 13.50 -19.72
N ASN A 176 -4.54 14.16 -18.85
CA ASN A 176 -3.66 13.46 -17.93
C ASN A 176 -4.44 12.65 -16.88
N ARG A 177 -4.11 11.36 -16.80
CA ARG A 177 -4.50 10.39 -15.74
C ARG A 177 -3.29 9.61 -15.22
N CYS A 178 -2.08 10.11 -15.50
CA CYS A 178 -0.83 9.47 -15.10
C CYS A 178 -0.47 9.85 -13.67
N SER A 179 -0.43 8.85 -12.78
CA SER A 179 0.04 9.05 -11.40
C SER A 179 1.55 9.04 -11.26
N THR A 180 2.29 8.38 -12.18
CA THR A 180 3.75 8.22 -12.06
C THR A 180 4.51 9.31 -12.83
N ALA A 181 5.70 9.68 -12.35
CA ALA A 181 6.57 10.65 -13.02
C ALA A 181 6.95 10.18 -14.45
N ALA A 182 7.31 8.91 -14.60
CA ALA A 182 7.60 8.30 -15.89
C ALA A 182 6.40 8.34 -16.86
N GLY A 183 5.18 8.08 -16.36
CA GLY A 183 3.95 8.18 -17.15
C GLY A 183 3.68 9.61 -17.62
N ASN A 184 3.80 10.59 -16.71
CA ASN A 184 3.66 12.01 -17.04
C ASN A 184 4.69 12.45 -18.08
N SER A 185 5.96 12.06 -17.93
CA SER A 185 7.02 12.37 -18.89
C SER A 185 6.76 11.74 -20.27
N LYS A 186 6.23 10.51 -20.31
CA LYS A 186 5.89 9.82 -21.55
C LYS A 186 4.74 10.50 -22.28
N LEU A 187 3.69 10.91 -21.55
CA LEU A 187 2.58 11.68 -22.12
C LEU A 187 3.04 13.05 -22.64
N ALA A 188 3.88 13.75 -21.87
CA ALA A 188 4.42 15.04 -22.29
C ALA A 188 5.24 14.92 -23.59
N HIS A 189 6.06 13.88 -23.69
CA HIS A 189 6.81 13.59 -24.91
C HIS A 189 5.90 13.30 -26.11
N TRP A 190 4.83 12.53 -25.92
CA TRP A 190 3.84 12.26 -26.97
C TRP A 190 3.10 13.51 -27.45
N LEU A 191 2.92 14.52 -26.60
CA LEU A 191 2.27 15.78 -26.98
C LEU A 191 3.24 16.77 -27.65
N LYS A 192 4.55 16.62 -27.43
CA LYS A 192 5.59 17.45 -28.08
C LYS A 192 5.96 17.01 -29.48
N ALA A 193 5.68 15.77 -29.87
CA ALA A 193 5.99 15.30 -31.22
C ALA A 193 4.93 14.31 -31.73
N PRO A 194 4.47 14.45 -32.98
CA PRO A 194 3.58 13.48 -33.58
C PRO A 194 4.29 12.13 -33.79
N ALA A 195 3.54 11.04 -33.65
CA ALA A 195 4.03 9.70 -33.96
C ALA A 195 3.79 9.34 -35.44
N LEU A 196 4.41 8.25 -35.90
CA LEU A 196 4.13 7.67 -37.22
C LEU A 196 2.68 7.17 -37.29
N SER A 197 2.10 7.15 -38.51
CA SER A 197 0.71 6.74 -38.72
C SER A 197 0.38 5.34 -38.19
N SER A 198 1.31 4.37 -38.34
CA SER A 198 1.15 3.03 -37.79
C SER A 198 1.00 3.04 -36.25
N VAL A 199 1.89 3.76 -35.57
CA VAL A 199 1.87 3.90 -34.10
C VAL A 199 0.62 4.63 -33.62
N ILE A 200 0.11 5.61 -34.38
CA ILE A 200 -1.15 6.28 -34.08
C ILE A 200 -2.31 5.29 -34.12
N HIS A 201 -2.36 4.43 -35.14
CA HIS A 201 -3.42 3.43 -35.28
C HIS A 201 -3.41 2.41 -34.12
N GLU A 202 -2.24 1.88 -33.78
CA GLU A 202 -2.06 0.97 -32.63
C GLU A 202 -2.55 1.62 -31.33
N ARG A 203 -2.16 2.88 -31.06
CA ARG A 203 -2.62 3.61 -29.86
C ARG A 203 -4.13 3.84 -29.86
N GLN A 204 -4.74 4.13 -31.01
CA GLN A 204 -6.19 4.33 -31.10
C GLN A 204 -6.96 3.04 -30.78
N VAL A 205 -6.46 1.88 -31.25
CA VAL A 205 -7.03 0.57 -30.90
C VAL A 205 -6.93 0.35 -29.39
N ALA A 206 -5.74 0.54 -28.80
CA ALA A 206 -5.53 0.40 -27.36
C ALA A 206 -6.43 1.33 -26.52
N VAL A 207 -6.56 2.61 -26.93
CA VAL A 207 -7.43 3.58 -26.24
C VAL A 207 -8.90 3.18 -26.37
N LYS A 208 -9.34 2.70 -27.53
CA LYS A 208 -10.72 2.24 -27.74
C LYS A 208 -11.04 1.02 -26.87
N GLU A 209 -10.14 0.06 -26.79
CA GLU A 209 -10.28 -1.07 -25.88
C GLU A 209 -10.38 -0.60 -24.43
N LEU A 210 -9.44 0.25 -23.99
CA LEU A 210 -9.41 0.76 -22.63
C LEU A 210 -10.65 1.62 -22.28
N SER A 211 -11.26 2.27 -23.28
CA SER A 211 -12.48 3.06 -23.10
C SER A 211 -13.63 2.20 -22.54
N SER A 212 -13.70 0.93 -22.95
CA SER A 212 -14.74 -0.04 -22.54
C SER A 212 -14.57 -0.60 -21.13
N LYS A 213 -13.33 -0.58 -20.60
CA LYS A 213 -12.97 -1.19 -19.30
C LYS A 213 -13.03 -0.17 -18.14
N LEU A 214 -14.21 0.37 -17.85
CA LEU A 214 -14.36 1.44 -16.86
C LEU A 214 -13.95 1.04 -15.44
N SER A 215 -14.45 -0.11 -14.97
CA SER A 215 -14.14 -0.66 -13.65
C SER A 215 -12.63 -0.84 -13.43
N TRP A 216 -11.96 -1.43 -14.43
CA TRP A 216 -10.51 -1.61 -14.45
C TRP A 216 -9.76 -0.28 -14.37
N LYS A 217 -10.15 0.73 -15.18
CA LYS A 217 -9.50 2.05 -15.17
C LYS A 217 -9.55 2.71 -13.79
N LEU A 218 -10.72 2.69 -13.15
CA LEU A 218 -10.92 3.32 -11.84
C LEU A 218 -10.13 2.60 -10.75
N HIS A 219 -10.13 1.26 -10.79
CA HIS A 219 -9.32 0.43 -9.91
C HIS A 219 -7.82 0.73 -10.08
N PHE A 220 -7.34 0.76 -11.33
CA PHE A 220 -5.93 1.02 -11.66
C PHE A 220 -5.49 2.42 -11.21
N GLN A 221 -6.32 3.44 -11.44
CA GLN A 221 -6.07 4.80 -10.95
C GLN A 221 -6.05 4.87 -9.42
N ALA A 222 -6.95 4.14 -8.74
CA ALA A 222 -7.01 4.11 -7.29
C ALA A 222 -5.76 3.46 -6.69
N ILE A 223 -5.31 2.31 -7.23
CA ILE A 223 -4.08 1.64 -6.78
C ILE A 223 -2.87 2.54 -6.97
N LEU A 224 -2.77 3.25 -8.10
CA LEU A 224 -1.61 4.11 -8.40
C LEU A 224 -1.68 5.50 -7.78
N LEU A 225 -2.77 5.85 -7.07
CA LEU A 225 -2.95 7.19 -6.53
C LEU A 225 -1.83 7.60 -5.55
N PHE A 226 -1.23 6.64 -4.83
CA PHE A 226 -0.09 6.91 -3.95
C PHE A 226 1.13 7.50 -4.69
N ALA A 227 1.30 7.15 -5.97
CA ALA A 227 2.42 7.63 -6.78
C ALA A 227 2.20 9.07 -7.27
N ASN A 228 0.97 9.58 -7.21
CA ASN A 228 0.61 10.95 -7.62
C ASN A 228 0.98 11.97 -6.54
N THR A 229 2.26 12.02 -6.18
CA THR A 229 2.81 13.00 -5.23
C THR A 229 3.70 13.99 -5.98
N PRO A 230 3.38 15.30 -5.97
CA PRO A 230 4.18 16.30 -6.65
C PRO A 230 5.65 16.28 -6.20
N GLY A 231 6.57 16.25 -7.16
CA GLY A 231 8.01 16.31 -6.89
C GLY A 231 8.65 15.01 -6.38
N GLU A 232 7.89 13.92 -6.25
CA GLU A 232 8.41 12.64 -5.78
C GLU A 232 8.29 11.51 -6.82
N ASP A 233 9.42 11.08 -7.36
CA ASP A 233 9.49 9.85 -8.16
C ASP A 233 9.64 8.63 -7.25
N HIS A 234 8.50 8.02 -6.93
CA HIS A 234 8.42 6.81 -6.11
C HIS A 234 9.11 5.61 -6.75
N LEU A 235 9.14 5.54 -8.09
CA LEU A 235 9.79 4.45 -8.82
C LEU A 235 11.30 4.61 -8.77
N ASP A 236 11.81 5.81 -9.03
CA ASP A 236 13.24 6.10 -8.90
C ASP A 236 13.75 5.90 -7.47
N LYS A 237 13.00 6.36 -6.46
CA LYS A 237 13.32 6.09 -5.03
C LYS A 237 13.39 4.59 -4.74
N LEU A 238 12.43 3.81 -5.25
CA LEU A 238 12.41 2.35 -5.11
C LEU A 238 13.64 1.70 -5.77
N LEU A 239 13.94 2.07 -7.02
CA LEU A 239 15.09 1.54 -7.76
C LEU A 239 16.41 1.88 -7.08
N LYS A 240 16.58 3.14 -6.66
CA LYS A 240 17.75 3.58 -5.88
C LYS A 240 17.91 2.78 -4.59
N TYR A 241 16.81 2.50 -3.89
CA TYR A 241 16.86 1.67 -2.68
C TYR A 241 17.24 0.23 -2.99
N MET A 242 16.68 -0.39 -4.03
CA MET A 242 17.06 -1.75 -4.42
C MET A 242 18.53 -1.87 -4.86
N GLN A 243 19.11 -0.79 -5.37
CA GLN A 243 20.52 -0.72 -5.75
C GLN A 243 21.45 -0.39 -4.58
N GLN A 244 20.94 0.14 -3.47
CA GLN A 244 21.74 0.41 -2.28
C GLN A 244 22.19 -0.91 -1.64
N GLN A 245 23.51 -1.15 -1.63
CA GLN A 245 24.06 -2.29 -0.92
C GLN A 245 23.85 -2.10 0.59
N PRO A 246 23.49 -3.17 1.32
CA PRO A 246 23.33 -3.09 2.77
C PRO A 246 24.65 -2.61 3.39
N GLN A 247 24.55 -1.63 4.28
CA GLN A 247 25.71 -1.05 4.96
C GLN A 247 26.55 -2.18 5.58
N LYS A 248 27.86 -2.22 5.27
CA LYS A 248 28.75 -3.28 5.75
C LYS A 248 28.71 -3.34 7.28
N ARG A 249 28.18 -4.44 7.81
CA ARG A 249 28.16 -4.72 9.25
C ARG A 249 29.58 -4.96 9.74
N THR A 250 29.96 -4.40 10.89
CA THR A 250 31.25 -4.70 11.51
C THR A 250 31.29 -6.18 11.94
N THR A 251 32.45 -6.82 11.78
CA THR A 251 32.62 -8.26 12.06
C THR A 251 32.28 -8.61 13.52
N TRP A 252 32.67 -7.76 14.47
CA TRP A 252 32.38 -7.96 15.90
C TRP A 252 30.87 -7.94 16.22
N LEU A 253 30.11 -7.04 15.60
CA LEU A 253 28.67 -6.89 15.83
C LEU A 253 27.89 -8.09 15.29
N THR A 254 28.38 -8.68 14.20
CA THR A 254 27.84 -9.95 13.64
C THR A 254 27.91 -11.08 14.66
N VAL A 255 29.11 -11.25 15.24
CA VAL A 255 29.40 -12.31 16.20
C VAL A 255 28.58 -12.06 17.47
N TYR A 256 28.56 -10.82 17.95
CA TYR A 256 27.76 -10.41 19.12
C TYR A 256 26.28 -10.76 18.96
N ILE A 257 25.61 -10.30 17.90
CA ILE A 257 24.16 -10.53 17.69
C ILE A 257 23.83 -12.02 17.57
N ARG A 258 24.73 -12.83 16.98
CA ARG A 258 24.54 -14.28 16.82
C ARG A 258 24.59 -15.03 18.14
N TRP A 259 25.53 -14.68 19.02
CA TRP A 259 25.82 -15.45 20.23
C TRP A 259 25.12 -14.93 21.48
N ILE A 260 24.78 -13.63 21.54
CA ILE A 260 24.15 -13.02 22.71
C ILE A 260 22.87 -13.74 23.19
N PRO A 261 21.96 -14.28 22.34
CA PRO A 261 20.77 -14.98 22.82
C PRO A 261 21.10 -16.31 23.52
N TRP A 262 22.11 -17.03 23.01
CA TRP A 262 22.58 -18.29 23.58
C TRP A 262 23.27 -18.07 24.92
N ILE A 263 24.14 -17.05 24.99
CA ILE A 263 24.81 -16.66 26.24
C ILE A 263 23.76 -16.30 27.30
N PHE A 264 22.76 -15.48 26.94
CA PHE A 264 21.66 -15.16 27.87
C PHE A 264 20.86 -16.38 28.31
N GLY A 265 20.52 -17.27 27.37
CA GLY A 265 19.75 -18.48 27.68
C GLY A 265 20.49 -19.41 28.65
N VAL A 266 21.77 -19.68 28.39
CA VAL A 266 22.61 -20.51 29.27
C VAL A 266 22.76 -19.85 30.64
N LEU A 267 23.07 -18.54 30.67
CA LEU A 267 23.26 -17.81 31.93
C LEU A 267 21.98 -17.81 32.78
N PHE A 268 20.81 -17.68 32.14
CA PHE A 268 19.51 -17.75 32.81
C PHE A 268 19.25 -19.13 33.42
N ILE A 269 19.49 -20.23 32.68
CA ILE A 269 19.32 -21.60 33.18
C ILE A 269 20.26 -21.87 34.38
N VAL A 270 21.53 -21.51 34.26
CA VAL A 270 22.51 -21.72 35.35
C VAL A 270 22.14 -20.88 36.58
N ALA A 271 21.66 -19.65 36.38
CA ALA A 271 21.22 -18.78 37.46
C ALA A 271 20.01 -19.35 38.22
N THR A 272 19.08 -20.00 37.52
CA THR A 272 17.89 -20.60 38.12
C THR A 272 18.19 -21.85 38.93
N PHE A 273 19.07 -22.74 38.44
CA PHE A 273 19.22 -24.08 39.02
C PHE A 273 20.44 -24.25 39.95
N TRP A 274 21.48 -23.43 39.80
CA TRP A 274 22.76 -23.64 40.52
C TRP A 274 23.20 -22.39 41.27
N ILE A 275 23.20 -21.23 40.61
CA ILE A 275 23.92 -20.05 41.08
C ILE A 275 23.06 -18.78 41.03
N PRO A 276 22.28 -18.48 42.08
CA PRO A 276 21.31 -17.38 42.04
C PRO A 276 21.94 -15.98 41.94
N TYR A 277 23.19 -15.78 42.37
CA TYR A 277 23.87 -14.48 42.25
C TYR A 277 24.24 -14.10 40.80
N LEU A 278 24.16 -15.04 39.84
CA LEU A 278 24.32 -14.73 38.41
C LEU A 278 23.21 -13.83 37.85
N PHE A 279 22.07 -13.67 38.55
CA PHE A 279 21.03 -12.71 38.16
C PHE A 279 21.55 -11.26 38.12
N LEU A 280 22.46 -10.88 39.02
CA LEU A 280 23.10 -9.56 39.00
C LEU A 280 23.93 -9.37 37.72
N LEU A 281 24.67 -10.39 37.29
CA LEU A 281 25.46 -10.37 36.07
C LEU A 281 24.57 -10.27 34.81
N ILE A 282 23.46 -11.02 34.78
CA ILE A 282 22.44 -10.92 33.71
C ILE A 282 21.90 -9.48 33.61
N LEU A 283 21.65 -8.84 34.76
CA LEU A 283 21.11 -7.48 34.81
C LEU A 283 22.13 -6.46 34.25
N VAL A 284 23.41 -6.59 34.61
CA VAL A 284 24.49 -5.74 34.09
C VAL A 284 24.68 -5.92 32.58
N ILE A 285 24.76 -7.17 32.10
CA ILE A 285 24.86 -7.48 30.65
C ILE A 285 23.61 -7.00 29.91
N GLY A 286 22.43 -7.12 30.54
CA GLY A 286 21.16 -6.61 30.02
C GLY A 286 21.15 -5.09 29.86
N ALA A 287 21.64 -4.36 30.86
CA ALA A 287 21.80 -2.91 30.78
C ALA A 287 22.78 -2.50 29.66
N GLY A 288 23.92 -3.20 29.52
CA GLY A 288 24.86 -2.99 28.41
C GLY A 288 24.23 -3.26 27.03
N ASN A 289 23.40 -4.30 26.92
CA ASN A 289 22.62 -4.59 25.71
C ASN A 289 21.63 -3.48 25.38
N LEU A 290 20.90 -2.96 26.37
CA LEU A 290 19.96 -1.86 26.18
C LEU A 290 20.68 -0.58 25.74
N MET A 291 21.87 -0.32 26.27
CA MET A 291 22.69 0.82 25.89
C MET A 291 23.22 0.70 24.45
N LEU A 292 23.73 -0.48 24.07
CA LEU A 292 24.10 -0.78 22.68
C LEU A 292 22.90 -0.65 21.75
N TRP A 293 21.76 -1.24 22.10
CA TRP A 293 20.53 -1.12 21.33
C TRP A 293 20.16 0.34 21.12
N ARG A 294 20.15 1.16 22.19
CA ARG A 294 19.89 2.60 22.12
C ARG A 294 20.86 3.35 21.19
N PHE A 295 22.14 3.01 21.23
CA PHE A 295 23.14 3.64 20.35
C PHE A 295 22.88 3.32 18.86
N TYR A 296 22.45 2.10 18.57
CA TYR A 296 22.14 1.65 17.20
C TYR A 296 20.68 1.89 16.77
N LEU A 297 19.80 2.34 17.68
CA LEU A 297 18.37 2.54 17.42
C LEU A 297 18.13 3.42 16.20
N GLY A 298 18.83 4.56 16.09
CA GLY A 298 18.66 5.48 14.97
C GLY A 298 18.93 4.83 13.61
N ARG A 299 19.97 3.99 13.53
CA ARG A 299 20.33 3.26 12.29
C ARG A 299 19.32 2.15 11.98
N ILE A 300 18.84 1.45 13.02
CA ILE A 300 17.83 0.40 12.88
C ILE A 300 16.51 1.01 12.42
N PHE A 301 16.04 2.08 13.05
CA PHE A 301 14.79 2.76 12.71
C PHE A 301 14.80 3.31 11.29
N GLN A 302 15.89 3.97 10.87
CA GLN A 302 16.00 4.43 9.47
C GLN A 302 15.87 3.26 8.50
N THR A 303 16.56 2.16 8.76
CA THR A 303 16.52 0.98 7.87
C THR A 303 15.15 0.30 7.89
N THR A 304 14.52 0.13 9.05
CA THR A 304 13.22 -0.55 9.17
C THR A 304 12.07 0.30 8.63
N GLU A 305 12.10 1.60 8.85
CA GLU A 305 11.10 2.53 8.31
C GLU A 305 11.22 2.63 6.79
N LEU A 306 12.44 2.77 6.26
CA LEU A 306 12.69 2.77 4.82
C LEU A 306 12.28 1.44 4.19
N THR A 307 12.67 0.30 4.77
CA THR A 307 12.25 -1.03 4.28
C THR A 307 10.73 -1.18 4.31
N GLY A 308 10.05 -0.73 5.36
CA GLY A 308 8.60 -0.81 5.48
C GLY A 308 7.84 0.11 4.52
N LYS A 309 8.40 1.29 4.21
CA LYS A 309 7.85 2.21 3.19
C LYS A 309 8.07 1.64 1.79
N VAL A 310 9.30 1.21 1.48
CA VAL A 310 9.67 0.62 0.19
C VAL A 310 8.88 -0.65 -0.08
N GLY A 311 8.73 -1.54 0.91
CA GLY A 311 7.93 -2.75 0.77
C GLY A 311 6.47 -2.46 0.44
N ARG A 312 5.88 -1.42 1.04
CA ARG A 312 4.51 -0.97 0.70
C ARG A 312 4.40 -0.44 -0.73
N ILE A 313 5.33 0.40 -1.16
CA ILE A 313 5.39 0.92 -2.53
C ILE A 313 5.51 -0.22 -3.54
N LEU A 314 6.37 -1.21 -3.26
CA LEU A 314 6.55 -2.38 -4.11
C LEU A 314 5.28 -3.22 -4.22
N ILE A 315 4.56 -3.43 -3.11
CA ILE A 315 3.28 -4.15 -3.11
C ILE A 315 2.26 -3.44 -4.01
N LEU A 316 2.15 -2.11 -3.90
CA LEU A 316 1.19 -1.33 -4.70
C LEU A 316 1.55 -1.33 -6.19
N PHE A 317 2.84 -1.21 -6.55
CA PHE A 317 3.26 -1.39 -7.94
C PHE A 317 3.04 -2.82 -8.45
N SER A 318 3.28 -3.83 -7.60
CA SER A 318 2.99 -5.22 -7.94
C SER A 318 1.50 -5.42 -8.19
N GLU A 319 0.63 -4.80 -7.40
CA GLU A 319 -0.82 -4.85 -7.58
C GLU A 319 -1.24 -4.22 -8.91
N ALA A 320 -0.67 -3.07 -9.27
CA ALA A 320 -0.90 -2.44 -10.57
C ALA A 320 -0.44 -3.33 -11.75
N ILE A 321 0.73 -3.97 -11.64
CA ILE A 321 1.23 -4.89 -12.67
C ILE A 321 0.34 -6.14 -12.77
N THR A 322 -0.09 -6.69 -11.63
CA THR A 322 -1.02 -7.82 -11.60
C THR A 322 -2.35 -7.45 -12.25
N ALA A 323 -2.89 -6.27 -11.98
CA ALA A 323 -4.12 -5.78 -12.61
C ALA A 323 -3.99 -5.69 -14.14
N ILE A 324 -2.82 -5.30 -14.67
CA ILE A 324 -2.55 -5.34 -16.11
C ILE A 324 -2.49 -6.79 -16.62
N LYS A 325 -1.80 -7.68 -15.90
CA LYS A 325 -1.57 -9.07 -16.32
C LYS A 325 -2.83 -9.93 -16.31
N GLU A 326 -3.72 -9.73 -15.35
CA GLU A 326 -4.94 -10.54 -15.18
C GLU A 326 -6.06 -10.15 -16.15
N GLU A 327 -6.01 -8.93 -16.67
CA GLU A 327 -6.96 -8.44 -17.66
C GLU A 327 -6.68 -9.06 -19.04
N LYS A 328 -7.75 -9.34 -19.80
CA LYS A 328 -7.62 -9.84 -21.18
C LYS A 328 -7.54 -8.66 -22.14
N TRP A 329 -6.44 -8.60 -22.89
CA TRP A 329 -6.19 -7.57 -23.88
C TRP A 329 -6.42 -8.09 -25.30
N GLU A 330 -7.11 -7.30 -26.12
CA GLU A 330 -7.30 -7.54 -27.55
C GLU A 330 -6.28 -6.77 -28.40
N SER A 331 -5.82 -5.62 -27.90
CA SER A 331 -4.71 -4.84 -28.48
C SER A 331 -3.36 -5.53 -28.29
N ASP A 332 -2.50 -5.45 -29.31
CA ASP A 332 -1.10 -5.91 -29.25
C ASP A 332 -0.18 -5.02 -28.38
N LEU A 333 -0.66 -3.82 -28.02
CA LEU A 333 0.08 -2.74 -27.32
C LEU A 333 0.02 -2.82 -25.79
#